data_AF-A0A543AAY5-F1
#
_entry.id   AF-A0A543AAY5-F1
#
_cell.length_a   1.000
_cell.length_b   1.000
_cell.length_c   1.000
_cell.angle_alpha   90.00
_cell.angle_beta   90.00
_cell.angle_gamma   90.00
#
_symmetry.space_group_name_H-M   'P 1'
#
loop_
_entity.id
_entity.type
_entity.pdbx_description
1 polymer ?
#
loop_
_entity_poly.entity_id
_entity_poly.type
_entity_poly.pdbx_seq_one_letter_code
_entity_poly.pdbx_strand_id
1 'polypeptide(L)'
;MTMENKARESRRRGDGRNWFERFVEAVTHVVSHAPFFYVIVVVLVLWAASFPFWPSSTKWELGLHTGSSVLSLLLLVLLQNAGRRSEEASHEKLNVIASALSDLMESRARDDEDLAESVRTLRDAVGLEERH
;
A
#
# COMPACT_ATOMS: atom_id res chain seq x y z
N MET A 1 2.43 43.51 11.09
CA MET A 1 1.75 43.05 9.85
C MET A 1 2.75 42.64 8.74
N THR A 2 3.95 42.13 9.06
CA THR A 2 5.03 41.90 8.06
C THR A 2 5.67 40.51 8.09
N MET A 3 5.41 39.67 9.09
CA MET A 3 5.92 38.29 9.15
C MET A 3 5.01 37.27 8.46
N GLU A 4 3.69 37.47 8.49
CA GLU A 4 2.72 36.54 7.88
C GLU A 4 2.81 36.53 6.34
N ASN A 5 3.28 37.63 5.74
CA ASN A 5 3.41 37.76 4.28
C ASN A 5 4.61 36.95 3.75
N LYS A 6 5.75 36.92 4.47
CA LYS A 6 6.94 36.14 4.09
C LYS A 6 6.71 34.62 4.11
N ALA A 7 5.85 34.13 5.02
CA ALA A 7 5.52 32.70 5.10
C ALA A 7 4.56 32.24 4.01
N ARG A 8 3.77 33.14 3.42
CA ARG A 8 2.88 32.84 2.29
C ARG A 8 3.60 32.93 0.94
N GLU A 9 4.65 33.75 0.84
CA GLU A 9 5.41 33.93 -0.39
C GLU A 9 6.40 32.77 -0.67
N SER A 10 6.88 32.08 0.37
CA SER A 10 7.72 30.87 0.22
C SER A 10 6.95 29.63 -0.26
N ARG A 11 5.61 29.63 -0.17
CA ARG A 11 4.74 28.61 -0.78
C ARG A 11 4.44 28.84 -2.26
N ARG A 12 4.87 29.97 -2.83
CA ARG A 12 4.47 30.41 -4.18
C ARG A 12 5.65 30.62 -5.15
N ARG A 13 6.88 30.31 -4.73
CA ARG A 13 8.08 30.33 -5.59
C ARG A 13 8.70 28.95 -5.70
N GLY A 14 8.19 28.21 -6.67
CA GLY A 14 8.71 26.96 -7.20
C GLY A 14 8.05 26.72 -8.55
N ASP A 15 8.05 27.75 -9.41
CA ASP A 15 7.43 27.77 -10.73
C ASP A 15 8.28 26.96 -11.72
N GLY A 16 8.13 25.65 -11.60
CA GLY A 16 8.66 24.68 -12.53
C GLY A 16 8.02 23.38 -12.14
N ARG A 17 6.83 23.10 -12.72
CA ARG A 17 6.19 21.78 -12.67
C ARG A 17 7.27 20.74 -12.95
N ASN A 18 7.80 20.19 -11.87
CA ASN A 18 9.05 19.46 -11.92
C ASN A 18 8.71 18.20 -12.71
N TRP A 19 9.56 17.78 -13.65
CA TRP A 19 9.37 16.50 -14.34
C TRP A 19 9.14 15.36 -13.33
N PHE A 20 9.72 15.51 -12.14
CA PHE A 20 9.50 14.69 -10.96
C PHE A 20 8.08 14.76 -10.40
N GLU A 21 7.45 15.93 -10.28
CA GLU A 21 6.04 16.03 -9.82
C GLU A 21 5.08 15.41 -10.83
N ARG A 22 5.30 15.60 -12.13
CA ARG A 22 4.50 14.94 -13.18
C ARG A 22 4.75 13.43 -13.20
N PHE A 23 5.97 12.99 -12.90
CA PHE A 23 6.29 11.58 -12.72
C PHE A 23 5.60 11.00 -11.47
N VAL A 24 5.65 11.70 -10.34
CA VAL A 24 4.99 11.30 -9.09
C VAL A 24 3.47 11.24 -9.28
N GLU A 25 2.87 12.22 -9.95
CA GLU A 25 1.43 12.26 -10.24
C GLU A 25 1.03 11.16 -11.25
N ALA A 26 1.83 10.92 -12.29
CA ALA A 26 1.63 9.81 -13.22
C ALA A 26 1.77 8.45 -12.51
N VAL A 27 2.79 8.27 -11.67
CA VAL A 27 3.01 7.04 -10.91
C VAL A 27 1.88 6.81 -9.91
N THR A 28 1.42 7.85 -9.22
CA THR A 28 0.34 7.74 -8.22
C THR A 28 -0.99 7.40 -8.89
N HIS A 29 -1.27 7.98 -10.06
CA HIS A 29 -2.47 7.67 -10.83
C HIS A 29 -2.41 6.24 -11.43
N VAL A 30 -1.24 5.82 -11.92
CA VAL A 30 -1.01 4.54 -12.59
C VAL A 30 -0.92 3.37 -11.61
N VAL A 31 -0.46 3.58 -10.37
CA VAL A 31 -0.43 2.56 -9.30
C VAL A 31 -1.84 2.20 -8.81
N SER A 32 -2.84 3.05 -9.05
CA SER A 32 -4.18 2.83 -8.50
C SER A 32 -5.11 1.94 -9.34
N HIS A 33 -4.81 1.65 -10.62
CA HIS A 33 -5.74 0.94 -11.52
C HIS A 33 -5.05 0.03 -12.57
N ALA A 34 -5.84 -0.91 -13.12
CA ALA A 34 -5.53 -1.87 -14.20
C ALA A 34 -4.64 -1.44 -15.40
N PRO A 35 -4.58 -0.16 -15.87
CA PRO A 35 -3.67 0.25 -16.95
C PRO A 35 -2.17 0.08 -16.68
N PHE A 36 -1.73 -0.17 -15.43
CA PHE A 36 -0.32 -0.47 -15.12
C PHE A 36 0.23 -1.66 -15.93
N PHE A 37 -0.58 -2.71 -16.06
CA PHE A 37 -0.24 -3.89 -16.83
C PHE A 37 0.00 -3.56 -18.30
N TYR A 38 -0.82 -2.68 -18.87
CA TYR A 38 -0.70 -2.26 -20.26
C TYR A 38 0.61 -1.49 -20.52
N VAL A 39 1.01 -0.60 -19.60
CA VAL A 39 2.28 0.13 -19.70
C VAL A 39 3.47 -0.83 -19.69
N ILE A 40 3.44 -1.83 -18.80
CA ILE A 40 4.48 -2.87 -18.76
C ILE A 40 4.58 -3.63 -20.08
N VAL A 41 3.44 -4.06 -20.62
CA VAL A 41 3.39 -4.82 -21.87
C VAL A 41 3.93 -3.97 -23.03
N VAL A 42 3.55 -2.69 -23.10
CA VAL A 42 4.05 -1.77 -24.13
C VAL A 42 5.57 -1.59 -24.01
N VAL A 43 6.11 -1.42 -22.80
CA VAL A 43 7.56 -1.30 -22.58
C VAL A 43 8.28 -2.57 -23.00
N LEU A 44 7.76 -3.76 -22.64
CA LEU A 44 8.31 -5.05 -23.09
C LEU A 44 8.30 -5.19 -24.60
N VAL A 45 7.19 -4.85 -25.26
CA VAL A 45 7.04 -4.98 -26.72
C VAL A 45 7.98 -4.03 -27.44
N LEU A 46 8.09 -2.77 -27.01
CA LEU A 46 9.03 -1.81 -27.57
C LEU A 46 10.48 -2.27 -27.39
N TRP A 47 10.79 -2.86 -26.24
CA TRP A 47 12.12 -3.35 -25.93
C TRP A 47 12.48 -4.58 -26.77
N ALA A 48 11.56 -5.55 -26.91
CA ALA A 48 11.70 -6.69 -27.80
C ALA A 48 11.80 -6.28 -29.28
N ALA A 49 11.03 -5.27 -29.70
CA ALA A 49 11.08 -4.71 -31.05
C ALA A 49 12.40 -3.99 -31.37
N SER A 50 13.25 -3.72 -30.38
CA SER A 50 14.60 -3.18 -30.56
C SER A 50 15.62 -4.24 -31.04
N PHE A 51 15.24 -5.53 -31.07
CA PHE A 51 16.03 -6.67 -31.54
C PHE A 51 16.74 -6.48 -32.89
N PRO A 52 16.08 -6.03 -33.99
CA PRO A 52 16.71 -5.94 -35.30
C PRO A 52 17.75 -4.81 -35.40
N PHE A 53 17.84 -3.92 -34.42
CA PHE A 53 18.83 -2.84 -34.38
C PHE A 53 20.16 -3.27 -33.75
N TRP A 54 20.24 -4.47 -33.15
CA TRP A 54 21.46 -4.95 -32.49
C TRP A 54 22.21 -5.99 -33.33
N PRO A 55 23.45 -5.69 -33.78
CA PRO A 55 24.22 -6.56 -34.66
C PRO A 55 24.82 -7.81 -33.99
N SER A 56 24.65 -7.99 -32.67
CA SER A 56 25.21 -9.14 -31.94
C SER A 56 24.19 -9.74 -30.97
N SER A 57 23.85 -11.03 -31.16
CA SER A 57 22.87 -11.76 -30.34
C SER A 57 23.20 -11.78 -28.84
N THR A 58 24.47 -11.78 -28.45
CA THR A 58 24.91 -11.80 -27.04
C THR A 58 24.47 -10.56 -26.25
N LYS A 59 24.47 -9.37 -26.85
CA LYS A 59 24.02 -8.14 -26.16
C LYS A 59 22.52 -8.16 -25.95
N TRP A 60 21.79 -8.68 -26.95
CA TRP A 60 20.35 -8.78 -26.92
C TRP A 60 19.86 -9.75 -25.84
N GLU A 61 20.49 -10.91 -25.75
CA GLU A 61 20.20 -11.90 -24.71
C GLU A 61 20.45 -11.35 -23.30
N LEU A 62 21.58 -10.66 -23.08
CA LEU A 62 21.90 -10.04 -21.79
C LEU A 62 20.85 -8.99 -21.38
N GLY A 63 20.41 -8.20 -22.35
CA GLY A 63 19.34 -7.23 -22.14
C GLY A 63 18.02 -7.90 -21.77
N LEU A 64 17.67 -9.02 -22.43
CA LEU A 64 16.37 -9.67 -22.24
C LEU A 64 16.30 -10.30 -20.86
N HIS A 65 17.35 -11.01 -20.46
CA HIS A 65 17.47 -11.59 -19.13
C HIS A 65 17.42 -10.52 -18.03
N THR A 66 18.17 -9.42 -18.21
CA THR A 66 18.22 -8.34 -17.20
C THR A 66 16.92 -7.55 -17.15
N GLY A 67 16.33 -7.25 -18.30
CA GLY A 67 15.07 -6.51 -18.43
C GLY A 67 13.88 -7.29 -17.89
N SER A 68 13.77 -8.58 -18.21
CA SER A 68 12.72 -9.44 -17.67
C SER A 68 12.86 -9.60 -16.15
N SER A 69 14.09 -9.67 -15.63
CA SER A 69 14.35 -9.75 -14.19
C SER A 69 13.92 -8.48 -13.47
N VAL A 70 14.33 -7.30 -13.95
CA VAL A 70 13.92 -6.01 -13.37
C VAL A 70 12.40 -5.85 -13.41
N LEU A 71 11.77 -6.20 -14.54
CA LEU A 71 10.33 -6.10 -14.68
C LEU A 71 9.59 -7.03 -13.72
N SER A 72 10.07 -8.27 -13.59
CA SER A 72 9.48 -9.25 -12.68
C SER A 72 9.60 -8.80 -11.23
N LEU A 73 10.75 -8.23 -10.83
CA LEU A 73 10.93 -7.65 -9.50
C LEU A 73 9.96 -6.49 -9.25
N LEU A 74 9.78 -5.62 -10.23
CA LEU A 74 8.84 -4.51 -10.14
C LEU A 74 7.39 -5.01 -10.00
N LEU A 75 6.98 -5.98 -10.83
CA LEU A 75 5.67 -6.64 -10.73
C LEU A 75 5.48 -7.30 -9.37
N LEU A 76 6.50 -7.99 -8.88
CA LEU A 76 6.49 -8.66 -7.59
C LEU A 76 6.30 -7.64 -6.44
N VAL A 77 7.03 -6.53 -6.46
CA VAL A 77 6.88 -5.46 -5.45
C VAL A 77 5.48 -4.84 -5.51
N LEU A 78 4.92 -4.62 -6.70
CA LEU A 78 3.56 -4.07 -6.83
C LEU A 78 2.49 -5.05 -6.38
N LEU A 79 2.64 -6.33 -6.72
CA LEU A 79 1.76 -7.39 -6.26
C LEU A 79 1.83 -7.50 -4.72
N GLN A 80 3.03 -7.44 -4.16
CA GLN A 80 3.23 -7.39 -2.70
C GLN A 80 2.59 -6.15 -2.09
N ASN A 81 2.71 -4.97 -2.70
CA ASN A 81 2.09 -3.73 -2.22
C ASN A 81 0.55 -3.80 -2.24
N ALA A 82 -0.02 -4.31 -3.32
CA ALA A 82 -1.46 -4.55 -3.43
C ALA A 82 -1.94 -5.57 -2.39
N GLY A 83 -1.15 -6.64 -2.18
CA GLY A 83 -1.39 -7.64 -1.15
C GLY A 83 -1.39 -7.05 0.26
N ARG A 84 -0.34 -6.29 0.62
CA ARG A 84 -0.23 -5.62 1.93
C ARG A 84 -1.41 -4.71 2.23
N ARG A 85 -1.83 -3.89 1.26
CA ARG A 85 -3.00 -3.01 1.41
C ARG A 85 -4.31 -3.80 1.58
N SER A 86 -4.45 -4.93 0.90
CA SER A 86 -5.62 -5.81 1.04
C SER A 86 -5.66 -6.49 2.41
N GLU A 87 -4.49 -6.87 2.95
CA GLU A 87 -4.33 -7.46 4.27
C GLU A 87 -4.71 -6.44 5.37
N GLU A 88 -4.15 -5.21 5.31
CA GLU A 88 -4.49 -4.11 6.22
C GLU A 88 -6.00 -3.82 6.25
N ALA A 89 -6.64 -3.73 5.08
CA ALA A 89 -8.09 -3.49 4.99
C ALA A 89 -8.93 -4.64 5.56
N SER A 90 -8.41 -5.87 5.55
CA SER A 90 -9.10 -7.04 6.11
C SER A 90 -9.01 -7.06 7.64
N HIS A 91 -7.83 -6.71 8.19
CA HIS A 91 -7.64 -6.56 9.63
C HIS A 91 -8.51 -5.46 10.23
N GLU A 92 -8.60 -4.31 9.56
CA GLU A 92 -9.43 -3.19 10.02
C GLU A 92 -10.90 -3.60 10.15
N LYS A 93 -11.44 -4.29 9.13
CA LYS A 93 -12.82 -4.79 9.17
C LYS A 93 -13.04 -5.79 10.30
N LEU A 94 -12.11 -6.71 10.51
CA LEU A 94 -12.18 -7.69 11.60
C LEU A 94 -12.15 -6.98 12.96
N ASN A 95 -11.29 -5.98 13.12
CA ASN A 95 -11.18 -5.18 14.34
C ASN A 95 -12.50 -4.45 14.66
N VAL A 96 -13.13 -3.83 13.65
CA VAL A 96 -14.44 -3.19 13.81
C VAL A 96 -15.51 -4.20 14.23
N ILE A 97 -15.56 -5.38 13.61
CA ILE A 97 -16.53 -6.43 13.98
C ILE A 97 -16.27 -6.93 15.41
N ALA A 98 -15.00 -7.17 15.77
CA ALA A 98 -14.62 -7.61 17.10
C ALA A 98 -14.99 -6.57 18.18
N SER A 99 -14.72 -5.29 17.91
CA SER A 99 -15.11 -4.18 18.79
C SER A 99 -16.63 -4.11 18.94
N ALA A 100 -17.38 -4.16 17.83
CA ALA A 100 -18.85 -4.11 17.87
C ALA A 100 -19.45 -5.31 18.63
N LEU A 101 -18.86 -6.50 18.49
CA LEU A 101 -19.27 -7.68 19.24
C LEU A 101 -18.96 -7.55 20.73
N SER A 102 -17.78 -7.01 21.08
CA SER A 102 -17.40 -6.73 22.46
C SER A 102 -18.36 -5.73 23.11
N ASP A 103 -18.69 -4.63 22.44
CA ASP A 103 -19.63 -3.61 22.92
C ASP A 103 -21.03 -4.22 23.12
N LEU A 104 -21.48 -5.09 22.20
CA LEU A 104 -22.75 -5.80 22.33
C LEU A 104 -22.74 -6.73 23.56
N MET A 105 -21.67 -7.51 23.74
CA MET A 105 -21.52 -8.40 24.90
C MET A 105 -21.46 -7.60 26.21
N GLU A 106 -20.77 -6.46 26.25
CA GLU A 106 -20.75 -5.58 27.42
C GLU A 106 -22.11 -4.95 27.71
N SER A 107 -22.83 -4.52 26.66
CA SER A 107 -24.21 -4.02 26.80
C SER A 107 -25.17 -5.09 27.31
N ARG A 108 -24.99 -6.35 26.89
CA ARG A 108 -25.79 -7.50 27.34
C ARG A 108 -25.40 -7.97 28.74
N ALA A 109 -24.12 -7.89 29.10
CA ALA A 109 -23.61 -8.20 30.44
C ALA A 109 -24.08 -7.18 31.49
N ARG A 110 -24.48 -5.96 31.08
CA ARG A 110 -25.16 -5.01 31.96
C ARG A 110 -26.59 -5.42 32.34
N ASP A 111 -27.22 -6.29 31.54
CA ASP A 111 -28.58 -6.80 31.76
C ASP A 111 -28.59 -8.23 32.36
N ASP A 112 -27.43 -8.90 32.47
CA ASP A 112 -27.33 -10.31 32.85
C ASP A 112 -26.05 -10.59 33.66
N GLU A 113 -26.21 -10.67 34.98
CA GLU A 113 -25.12 -10.70 35.98
C GLU A 113 -24.28 -12.00 35.93
N ASP A 114 -24.88 -13.12 35.49
CA ASP A 114 -24.22 -14.43 35.31
C ASP A 114 -23.18 -14.40 34.16
N LEU A 115 -23.43 -13.60 33.12
CA LEU A 115 -22.52 -13.43 31.98
C LEU A 115 -21.31 -12.57 32.34
N ALA A 116 -21.49 -11.56 33.20
CA ALA A 116 -20.41 -10.72 33.71
C ALA A 116 -19.41 -11.50 34.59
N GLU A 117 -19.92 -12.47 35.37
CA GLU A 117 -19.09 -13.37 36.17
C GLU A 117 -18.28 -14.33 35.28
N SER A 118 -18.92 -14.91 34.26
CA SER A 118 -18.26 -15.80 33.30
C SER A 118 -17.11 -15.12 32.53
N VAL A 119 -17.26 -13.85 32.17
CA VAL A 119 -16.21 -13.04 31.51
C VAL A 119 -15.04 -12.74 32.47
N ARG A 120 -15.30 -12.51 33.76
CA ARG A 120 -14.22 -12.35 34.77
C ARG A 120 -13.41 -13.63 34.92
N THR A 121 -14.07 -14.78 35.03
CA THR A 121 -13.38 -16.07 35.15
C THR A 121 -12.48 -16.37 33.95
N LEU A 122 -12.92 -16.01 32.73
CA LEU A 122 -12.10 -16.19 31.53
C LEU A 122 -10.91 -15.22 31.51
N ARG A 123 -11.09 -13.96 31.93
CA ARG A 123 -10.02 -12.97 31.99
C ARG A 123 -8.94 -13.35 33.02
N ASP A 124 -9.36 -13.94 34.14
CA ASP A 124 -8.49 -14.43 35.21
C ASP A 124 -7.71 -15.69 34.76
N ALA A 125 -8.39 -16.63 34.08
CA ALA A 125 -7.75 -17.82 33.52
C ALA A 125 -6.75 -17.52 32.39
N VAL A 126 -6.93 -16.41 31.66
CA VAL A 126 -6.04 -15.96 30.57
C VAL A 126 -4.86 -15.11 31.10
N GLY A 127 -4.86 -14.72 32.38
CA GLY A 127 -3.71 -14.09 33.04
C GLY A 127 -3.42 -12.66 32.58
N LEU A 128 -4.46 -11.84 32.35
CA LEU A 128 -4.32 -10.43 31.95
C LEU A 128 -4.25 -9.44 33.13
N GLU A 129 -4.18 -9.93 34.38
CA GLU A 129 -4.18 -9.08 35.60
C GLU A 129 -2.84 -8.32 35.82
N GLU A 130 -1.73 -8.76 35.22
CA GLU A 130 -0.39 -8.26 35.59
C GLU A 130 0.31 -7.41 34.53
N ARG A 131 -0.34 -6.35 34.03
CA ARG A 131 0.40 -5.24 33.43
C ARG A 131 -0.19 -3.89 33.83
N HIS A 132 -0.06 -3.58 35.11
CA HIS A 132 -0.02 -2.21 35.61
C HIS A 132 1.42 -1.86 36.02
#